data_AF-A0A6M5YTZ8-F1
#
_entry.id   AF-A0A6M5YTZ8-F1
#
_cell.length_a   1.000
_cell.length_b   1.000
_cell.length_c   1.000
_cell.angle_alpha   90.00
_cell.angle_beta   90.00
_cell.angle_gamma   90.00
#
_symmetry.space_group_name_H-M   'P 1'
#
loop_
_entity.id
_entity.type
_entity.pdbx_description
1 polymer ?
#
loop_
_entity_poly.entity_id
_entity_poly.type
_entity_poly.pdbx_seq_one_letter_code
_entity_poly.pdbx_strand_id
1 'polypeptide(L)'
;MNNIPWWGYVLLAGLAWGTYVPIIFYGGTELTTRPGTIGGRLASILCVGVAYFVLGVVIPVVLMSLRDDAQPEWKTNGLIFSALAGIAGAVGAICVIFASKAAVDTAKGEFEAEESALVAKAAAEPNPEAKTAIETELKEFRSGRGKYLASYRIYIAPLIFALAPMINTLLSLVWHPKPGAPFHFGFDVPSWQLPVGILLVALGTFLVLYSKEAAEAKKTAAAPRPVPVGAVAPAKPA
;
A
#
# COMPACT_ATOMS: atom_id res chain seq x y z
N MET A 1 -37.60 -4.78 4.41
CA MET A 1 -36.28 -4.12 4.20
C MET A 1 -35.70 -4.72 2.93
N ASN A 2 -35.36 -3.90 1.92
CA ASN A 2 -34.67 -4.43 0.75
C ASN A 2 -33.29 -4.94 1.20
N ASN A 3 -33.12 -6.26 1.22
CA ASN A 3 -31.85 -6.87 1.57
C ASN A 3 -30.85 -6.53 0.47
N ILE A 4 -29.79 -5.79 0.83
CA ILE A 4 -28.67 -5.57 -0.08
C ILE A 4 -28.08 -6.95 -0.35
N PRO A 5 -27.92 -7.35 -1.62
CA PRO A 5 -27.32 -8.65 -1.94
C PRO A 5 -25.87 -8.71 -1.45
N TRP A 6 -25.36 -9.92 -1.20
CA TRP A 6 -24.00 -10.12 -0.68
C TRP A 6 -22.91 -9.39 -1.51
N TRP A 7 -23.07 -9.36 -2.84
CA TRP A 7 -22.14 -8.66 -3.74
C TRP A 7 -22.17 -7.14 -3.55
N GLY A 8 -23.28 -6.57 -3.08
CA GLY A 8 -23.37 -5.14 -2.74
C GLY A 8 -22.47 -4.77 -1.57
N TYR A 9 -22.39 -5.64 -0.54
CA TYR A 9 -21.45 -5.46 0.57
C TYR A 9 -20.00 -5.61 0.12
N VAL A 10 -19.72 -6.52 -0.83
CA VAL A 10 -18.38 -6.66 -1.42
C VAL A 10 -17.95 -5.40 -2.15
N LEU A 11 -18.83 -4.80 -2.96
CA LEU A 11 -18.55 -3.54 -3.64
C LEU A 11 -18.32 -2.39 -2.66
N LEU A 12 -19.16 -2.27 -1.62
CA LEU A 12 -19.00 -1.24 -0.59
C LEU A 12 -17.68 -1.41 0.18
N ALA A 13 -17.32 -2.65 0.53
CA ALA A 13 -16.04 -2.96 1.16
C ALA A 13 -14.86 -2.57 0.25
N GLY A 14 -14.93 -2.91 -1.04
CA GLY A 14 -13.93 -2.51 -2.04
C GLY A 14 -13.79 -1.00 -2.17
N LEU A 15 -14.91 -0.27 -2.19
CA LEU A 15 -14.91 1.20 -2.24
C LEU A 15 -14.31 1.82 -0.96
N ALA A 16 -14.71 1.34 0.22
CA ALA A 16 -14.21 1.84 1.50
C ALA A 16 -12.70 1.62 1.63
N TRP A 17 -12.21 0.41 1.37
CA TRP A 17 -10.77 0.10 1.43
C TRP A 17 -9.97 0.77 0.31
N GLY A 18 -10.53 0.87 -0.90
CA GLY A 18 -9.87 1.51 -2.04
C GLY A 18 -9.67 3.01 -1.85
N THR A 19 -10.62 3.69 -1.20
CA THR A 19 -10.55 5.14 -0.92
C THR A 19 -9.78 5.47 0.36
N TYR A 20 -9.66 4.51 1.29
CA TYR A 20 -8.99 4.70 2.58
C TYR A 20 -7.55 5.24 2.44
N VAL A 21 -6.70 4.61 1.61
CA VAL A 21 -5.27 4.97 1.55
C VAL A 21 -5.04 6.41 1.06
N PRO A 22 -5.68 6.88 -0.04
CA PRO A 22 -5.59 8.29 -0.44
C PRO A 22 -6.08 9.26 0.64
N ILE A 23 -7.20 8.96 1.31
CA ILE A 23 -7.81 9.83 2.31
C ILE A 23 -6.91 9.95 3.55
N ILE A 24 -6.41 8.83 4.08
CA ILE A 24 -5.53 8.86 5.26
C ILE A 24 -4.16 9.48 4.93
N PHE A 25 -3.71 9.34 3.68
CA PHE A 25 -2.50 9.99 3.22
C PHE A 25 -2.65 11.51 3.27
N TYR A 26 -3.72 12.03 2.67
CA TYR A 26 -4.05 13.45 2.64
C TYR A 26 -4.30 14.01 4.05
N GLY A 27 -5.12 13.34 4.86
CA GLY A 27 -5.34 13.74 6.25
C GLY A 27 -4.02 13.84 7.04
N GLY A 28 -3.12 12.88 6.86
CA GLY A 28 -1.82 12.91 7.53
C GLY A 28 -0.88 14.01 7.03
N THR A 29 -0.99 14.45 5.77
CA THR A 29 -0.23 15.62 5.30
C THR A 29 -0.78 16.91 5.89
N GLU A 30 -2.11 17.07 5.96
CA GLU A 30 -2.75 18.26 6.54
C GLU A 30 -2.48 18.38 8.05
N LEU A 31 -2.35 17.26 8.74
CA LEU A 31 -2.01 17.23 10.17
C LEU A 31 -0.49 17.38 10.44
N THR A 32 0.34 17.48 9.40
CA THR A 32 1.79 17.62 9.56
C THR A 32 2.19 19.09 9.71
N THR A 33 2.67 19.45 10.90
CA THR A 33 3.06 20.83 11.23
C THR A 33 4.45 21.23 10.70
N ARG A 34 5.34 20.26 10.48
CA ARG A 34 6.68 20.47 9.91
C ARG A 34 7.03 19.37 8.91
N PRO A 35 7.56 19.72 7.72
CA PRO A 35 8.01 18.73 6.75
C PRO A 35 9.00 17.73 7.36
N GLY A 36 8.76 16.43 7.14
CA GLY A 36 9.64 15.36 7.64
C GLY A 36 9.34 14.86 9.06
N THR A 37 8.38 15.45 9.78
CA THR A 37 7.98 14.96 11.12
C THR A 37 6.94 13.84 11.04
N ILE A 38 6.92 12.95 12.05
CA ILE A 38 5.97 11.84 12.16
C ILE A 38 4.62 12.24 12.76
N GLY A 39 4.49 13.47 13.29
CA GLY A 39 3.34 13.92 14.07
C GLY A 39 1.99 13.78 13.34
N GLY A 40 1.91 14.23 12.09
CA GLY A 40 0.67 14.12 11.31
C GLY A 40 0.23 12.68 11.02
N ARG A 41 1.19 11.74 10.92
CA ARG A 41 0.92 10.31 10.76
C ARG A 41 0.41 9.69 12.05
N LEU A 42 1.00 10.03 13.19
CA LEU A 42 0.52 9.58 14.51
C LEU A 42 -0.89 10.11 14.80
N ALA A 43 -1.15 11.39 14.49
CA ALA A 43 -2.49 11.97 14.61
C ALA A 43 -3.51 11.26 13.71
N SER A 44 -3.13 10.91 12.48
CA SER A 44 -3.98 10.12 11.58
C SER A 44 -4.29 8.74 12.13
N ILE A 45 -3.30 8.03 12.68
CA ILE A 45 -3.50 6.72 13.35
C ILE A 45 -4.47 6.85 14.52
N LEU A 46 -4.34 7.91 15.31
CA LEU A 46 -5.23 8.18 16.43
C LEU A 46 -6.68 8.42 15.95
N CYS A 47 -6.88 9.22 14.91
CA CYS A 47 -8.20 9.46 14.31
C CYS A 47 -8.84 8.16 13.81
N VAL A 48 -8.07 7.29 13.16
CA VAL A 48 -8.54 5.96 12.72
C VAL A 48 -8.92 5.10 13.93
N GLY A 49 -8.10 5.10 14.98
CA GLY A 49 -8.38 4.37 16.21
C GLY A 49 -9.69 4.81 16.87
N VAL A 50 -9.95 6.11 16.95
CA VAL A 50 -11.21 6.64 17.47
C VAL A 50 -12.40 6.21 16.61
N ALA A 51 -12.29 6.30 15.28
CA ALA A 51 -13.34 5.86 14.38
C ALA A 51 -13.63 4.35 14.53
N TYR A 52 -12.59 3.53 14.67
CA TYR A 52 -12.72 2.08 14.88
C TYR A 52 -13.31 1.75 16.26
N PHE A 53 -13.02 2.54 17.29
CA PHE A 53 -13.69 2.38 18.58
C PHE A 53 -15.20 2.63 18.46
N VAL A 54 -15.60 3.70 17.78
CA VAL A 54 -17.03 3.99 17.58
C VAL A 54 -17.71 2.90 16.75
N LEU A 55 -17.14 2.56 15.59
CA LEU A 55 -17.76 1.60 14.67
C LEU A 55 -17.65 0.15 15.14
N GLY A 56 -16.54 -0.23 15.77
CA GLY A 56 -16.21 -1.59 16.17
C GLY A 56 -16.55 -1.94 17.61
N VAL A 57 -16.84 -0.96 18.48
CA VAL A 57 -17.22 -1.18 19.88
C VAL A 57 -18.59 -0.59 20.17
N VAL A 58 -18.77 0.72 19.97
CA VAL A 58 -20.01 1.41 20.37
C VAL A 58 -21.21 0.90 19.59
N ILE A 59 -21.12 0.82 18.26
CA ILE A 59 -22.24 0.34 17.43
C ILE A 59 -22.63 -1.10 17.76
N PRO A 60 -21.71 -2.10 17.81
CA PRO A 60 -22.06 -3.46 18.18
C PRO A 60 -22.69 -3.57 19.58
N VAL A 61 -22.15 -2.86 20.58
CA VAL A 61 -22.70 -2.87 21.95
C VAL A 61 -24.13 -2.34 21.98
N VAL A 62 -24.39 -1.23 21.29
CA VAL A 62 -25.74 -0.66 21.18
C VAL A 62 -26.67 -1.64 20.48
N LEU A 63 -26.25 -2.24 19.36
CA LEU A 63 -27.07 -3.21 18.62
C LEU A 63 -27.38 -4.46 19.45
N MET A 64 -26.41 -5.00 20.18
CA MET A 64 -26.63 -6.14 21.09
C MET A 64 -27.55 -5.78 22.26
N SER A 65 -27.55 -4.52 22.70
CA SER A 65 -28.41 -4.07 23.81
C SER A 65 -29.85 -3.83 23.37
N LEU A 66 -30.08 -3.51 22.09
CA LEU A 66 -31.40 -3.14 21.56
C LEU A 66 -32.08 -4.28 20.79
N ARG A 67 -31.37 -5.37 20.47
CA ARG A 67 -31.87 -6.44 19.60
C ARG A 67 -31.73 -7.81 20.26
N ASP A 68 -32.84 -8.53 20.33
CA ASP A 68 -32.88 -9.89 20.89
C ASP A 68 -32.19 -10.92 19.98
N ASP A 69 -32.20 -10.69 18.65
CA ASP A 69 -31.55 -11.57 17.66
C ASP A 69 -30.03 -11.39 17.57
N ALA A 70 -29.47 -10.45 18.33
CA ALA A 70 -28.05 -10.09 18.31
C ALA A 70 -27.26 -10.63 19.52
N GLN A 71 -27.87 -11.43 20.40
CA GLN A 71 -27.19 -11.98 21.57
C GLN A 71 -26.11 -13.02 21.16
N PRO A 72 -24.82 -12.76 21.45
CA PRO A 72 -23.76 -13.69 21.07
C PRO A 72 -23.60 -14.82 22.10
N GLU A 73 -23.12 -15.97 21.63
CA GLU A 73 -22.58 -17.00 22.52
C GLU A 73 -21.12 -16.68 22.85
N TRP A 74 -20.85 -16.29 24.10
CA TRP A 74 -19.53 -15.90 24.58
C TRP A 74 -18.58 -17.10 24.75
N LYS A 75 -17.99 -17.56 23.65
CA LYS A 75 -17.00 -18.65 23.64
C LYS A 75 -15.57 -18.11 23.70
N THR A 76 -14.74 -18.66 24.60
CA THR A 76 -13.33 -18.27 24.78
C THR A 76 -12.52 -18.34 23.48
N ASN A 77 -12.70 -19.41 22.68
CA ASN A 77 -12.03 -19.55 21.39
C ASN A 77 -12.44 -18.43 20.42
N GLY A 78 -13.74 -18.09 20.37
CA GLY A 78 -14.24 -17.00 19.54
C GLY A 78 -13.64 -15.66 19.94
N LEU A 79 -13.51 -15.39 21.25
CA LEU A 79 -12.88 -14.18 21.78
C LEU A 79 -11.40 -14.08 21.39
N ILE A 80 -10.64 -15.16 21.54
CA ILE A 80 -9.20 -15.18 21.22
C ILE A 80 -8.98 -14.94 19.72
N PHE A 81 -9.67 -15.67 18.84
CA PHE A 81 -9.47 -15.51 17.40
C PHE A 81 -9.97 -14.15 16.90
N SER A 82 -11.06 -13.61 17.47
CA SER A 82 -11.53 -12.26 17.14
C SER A 82 -10.53 -11.19 17.58
N ALA A 83 -9.94 -11.33 18.77
CA ALA A 83 -8.90 -10.43 19.26
C ALA A 83 -7.64 -10.48 18.38
N LEU A 84 -7.18 -11.68 18.01
CA LEU A 84 -6.04 -11.85 17.11
C LEU A 84 -6.30 -11.25 15.72
N ALA A 85 -7.51 -11.44 15.18
CA ALA A 85 -7.92 -10.81 13.92
C ALA A 85 -7.90 -9.27 14.03
N GLY A 86 -8.38 -8.71 15.14
CA GLY A 86 -8.33 -7.27 15.41
C GLY A 86 -6.89 -6.74 15.48
N ILE A 87 -5.99 -7.44 16.19
CA ILE A 87 -4.57 -7.08 16.26
C ILE A 87 -3.92 -7.14 14.88
N ALA A 88 -4.16 -8.20 14.11
CA ALA A 88 -3.63 -8.34 12.76
C ALA A 88 -4.09 -7.19 11.84
N GLY A 89 -5.36 -6.80 11.93
CA GLY A 89 -5.91 -5.65 11.20
C GLY A 89 -5.27 -4.32 11.61
N ALA A 90 -5.09 -4.08 12.91
CA ALA A 90 -4.46 -2.87 13.43
C ALA A 90 -2.99 -2.76 13.01
N VAL A 91 -2.23 -3.86 13.10
CA VAL A 91 -0.85 -3.93 12.62
C VAL A 91 -0.79 -3.66 11.13
N GLY A 92 -1.67 -4.27 10.33
CA GLY A 92 -1.76 -4.03 8.89
C GLY A 92 -1.98 -2.54 8.55
N ALA A 93 -2.92 -1.88 9.23
CA ALA A 93 -3.19 -0.45 9.04
C ALA A 93 -1.98 0.43 9.38
N ILE A 94 -1.27 0.12 10.48
CA ILE A 94 -0.04 0.80 10.88
C ILE A 94 1.05 0.59 9.82
N CYS A 95 1.24 -0.65 9.33
CA CYS A 95 2.21 -0.98 8.30
C CYS A 95 1.94 -0.20 6.99
N VAL A 96 0.69 -0.03 6.56
CA VAL A 96 0.36 0.77 5.37
C VAL A 96 0.85 2.22 5.50
N ILE A 97 0.66 2.82 6.69
CA ILE A 97 1.04 4.21 6.96
C ILE A 97 2.57 4.36 6.98
N PHE A 98 3.28 3.43 7.64
CA PHE A 98 4.74 3.46 7.69
C PHE A 98 5.42 3.07 6.38
N ALA A 99 4.86 2.10 5.63
CA ALA A 99 5.35 1.76 4.29
C ALA A 99 5.30 2.99 3.37
N SER A 100 4.22 3.77 3.44
CA SER A 100 4.07 5.02 2.69
C SER A 100 5.12 6.06 3.05
N LYS A 101 5.53 6.15 4.32
CA LYS A 101 6.64 7.00 4.73
C LYS A 101 7.98 6.49 4.20
N ALA A 102 8.26 5.20 4.41
CA ALA A 102 9.51 4.59 4.00
C ALA A 102 9.77 4.76 2.50
N ALA A 103 8.77 4.52 1.66
CA ALA A 103 8.90 4.71 0.21
C ALA A 103 9.21 6.16 -0.18
N VAL A 104 8.62 7.14 0.52
CA VAL A 104 8.88 8.57 0.27
C VAL A 104 10.29 8.97 0.71
N ASP A 105 10.76 8.43 1.82
CA ASP A 105 12.10 8.72 2.32
C ASP A 105 13.17 8.11 1.39
N THR A 106 12.95 6.89 0.91
CA THR A 106 13.78 6.27 -0.15
C THR A 106 13.80 7.13 -1.41
N ALA A 107 12.62 7.55 -1.90
CA ALA A 107 12.51 8.41 -3.07
C ALA A 107 13.25 9.75 -2.93
N LYS A 108 13.25 10.34 -1.73
CA LYS A 108 14.03 11.55 -1.45
C LYS A 108 15.53 11.29 -1.54
N GLY A 109 16.00 10.20 -0.94
CA GLY A 109 17.42 9.84 -0.97
C GLY A 109 17.93 9.61 -2.39
N GLU A 110 17.17 8.90 -3.21
CA GLU A 110 17.51 8.68 -4.62
C GLU A 110 17.50 9.99 -5.43
N PHE A 111 16.50 10.84 -5.21
CA PHE A 111 16.42 12.15 -5.85
C PHE A 111 17.63 13.03 -5.49
N GLU A 112 18.00 13.07 -4.21
CA GLU A 112 19.16 13.84 -3.72
C GLU A 112 20.49 13.30 -4.28
N ALA A 113 20.61 11.98 -4.42
CA ALA A 113 21.77 11.34 -5.02
C ALA A 113 21.90 11.67 -6.52
N GLU A 114 20.81 11.61 -7.28
CA GLU A 114 20.76 11.95 -8.70
C GLU A 114 20.99 13.46 -8.93
N GLU A 115 20.40 14.32 -8.09
CA GLU A 115 20.68 15.76 -8.09
C GLU A 115 22.17 16.05 -7.86
N SER A 116 22.78 15.37 -6.88
CA SER A 116 24.20 15.53 -6.56
C SER A 116 25.11 15.04 -7.70
N ALA A 117 24.74 13.95 -8.36
CA ALA A 117 25.46 13.43 -9.52
C ALA A 117 25.41 14.39 -10.71
N LEU A 118 24.25 14.98 -11.01
CA LEU A 118 24.09 15.99 -12.05
C LEU A 118 24.89 17.27 -11.74
N VAL A 119 24.89 17.71 -10.48
CA VAL A 119 25.71 18.86 -10.03
C VAL A 119 27.20 18.56 -10.22
N ALA A 120 27.67 17.37 -9.82
CA ALA A 120 29.05 16.96 -10.01
C ALA A 120 29.44 16.89 -11.49
N LYS A 121 28.54 16.38 -12.35
CA LYS A 121 28.74 16.29 -13.80
C LYS A 121 28.84 17.68 -14.43
N ALA A 122 27.97 18.62 -14.04
CA ALA A 122 28.03 20.01 -14.51
C ALA A 122 29.30 20.75 -14.06
N ALA A 123 29.81 20.43 -12.86
CA ALA A 123 31.04 21.02 -12.34
C ALA A 123 32.31 20.46 -13.03
N ALA A 124 32.29 19.19 -13.42
CA ALA A 124 33.42 18.52 -14.06
C ALA A 124 33.49 18.72 -15.58
N GLU A 125 32.43 19.23 -16.23
CA GLU A 125 32.34 19.35 -17.69
C GLU A 125 33.09 20.60 -18.21
N PRO A 126 34.20 20.45 -18.97
CA PRO A 126 34.96 21.57 -19.51
C PRO A 126 34.31 22.20 -20.75
N ASN A 127 33.43 21.49 -21.46
CA ASN A 127 32.76 22.02 -22.65
C ASN A 127 31.58 22.94 -22.26
N PRO A 128 31.58 24.25 -22.64
CA PRO A 128 30.52 25.18 -22.30
C PRO A 128 29.12 24.77 -22.79
N GLU A 129 29.03 24.16 -23.97
CA GLU A 129 27.76 23.73 -24.55
C GLU A 129 27.18 22.52 -23.79
N ALA A 130 28.02 21.53 -23.50
CA ALA A 130 27.63 20.34 -22.75
C ALA A 130 27.26 20.68 -21.30
N LYS A 131 27.98 21.61 -20.67
CA LYS A 131 27.67 22.12 -19.32
C LYS A 131 26.28 22.77 -19.28
N THR A 132 25.96 23.61 -20.26
CA THR A 132 24.65 24.28 -20.35
C THR A 132 23.51 23.26 -20.53
N ALA A 133 23.75 22.18 -21.28
CA ALA A 133 22.79 21.08 -21.43
C ALA A 133 22.53 20.38 -20.08
N ILE A 134 23.58 20.06 -19.31
CA ILE A 134 23.45 19.42 -17.99
C ILE A 134 22.76 20.35 -16.97
N GLU A 135 23.05 21.65 -16.98
CA GLU A 135 22.38 22.62 -16.11
C GLU A 135 20.87 22.75 -16.44
N THR A 136 20.52 22.62 -17.72
CA THR A 136 19.12 22.58 -18.17
C THR A 136 18.43 21.31 -17.66
N GLU A 137 19.07 20.15 -17.80
CA GLU A 137 18.61 18.86 -17.27
C GLU A 137 18.43 18.91 -15.74
N LEU A 138 19.40 19.47 -15.01
CA LEU A 138 19.32 19.65 -13.56
C LEU A 138 18.14 20.53 -13.14
N LYS A 139 17.89 21.62 -13.87
CA LYS A 139 16.76 22.53 -13.60
C LYS A 139 15.43 21.83 -13.84
N GLU A 140 15.33 21.05 -14.91
CA GLU A 140 14.15 20.24 -15.20
C GLU A 140 13.94 19.16 -14.14
N PHE A 141 14.99 18.43 -13.76
CA PHE A 141 14.96 17.42 -12.71
C PHE A 141 14.49 17.99 -11.37
N ARG A 142 15.03 19.15 -10.95
CA ARG A 142 14.57 19.88 -9.75
C ARG A 142 13.10 20.26 -9.80
N SER A 143 12.62 20.71 -10.96
CA SER A 143 11.21 21.04 -11.15
C SER A 143 10.30 19.81 -11.06
N GLY A 144 10.82 18.62 -11.41
CA GLY A 144 10.14 17.34 -11.34
C GLY A 144 10.02 16.70 -9.95
N ARG A 145 10.66 17.26 -8.91
CA ARG A 145 10.74 16.66 -7.56
C ARG A 145 9.39 16.19 -7.01
N GLY A 146 8.34 17.00 -7.14
CA GLY A 146 7.00 16.64 -6.65
C GLY A 146 6.42 15.39 -7.32
N LYS A 147 6.64 15.26 -8.64
CA LYS A 147 6.17 14.11 -9.43
C LYS A 147 6.99 12.86 -9.11
N TYR A 148 8.31 13.00 -8.96
CA TYR A 148 9.22 11.90 -8.59
C TYR A 148 8.81 11.26 -7.26
N LEU A 149 8.58 12.08 -6.24
CA LEU A 149 8.16 11.59 -4.91
C LEU A 149 6.75 10.99 -4.89
N ALA A 150 5.90 11.34 -5.87
CA ALA A 150 4.55 10.80 -5.97
C ALA A 150 4.54 9.38 -6.58
N SER A 151 5.40 9.08 -7.56
CA SER A 151 5.49 7.75 -8.19
C SER A 151 5.70 6.63 -7.16
N TYR A 152 6.58 6.82 -6.17
CA TYR A 152 6.85 5.82 -5.13
C TYR A 152 5.62 5.46 -4.27
N ARG A 153 4.70 6.41 -4.06
CA ARG A 153 3.48 6.18 -3.25
C ARG A 153 2.45 5.33 -4.00
N ILE A 154 2.50 5.34 -5.32
CA ILE A 154 1.48 4.75 -6.18
C ILE A 154 1.54 3.22 -6.18
N TYR A 155 2.68 2.63 -5.84
CA TYR A 155 2.86 1.17 -5.81
C TYR A 155 2.39 0.50 -4.52
N ILE A 156 2.37 1.21 -3.39
CA ILE A 156 2.16 0.60 -2.07
C ILE A 156 0.76 0.02 -1.93
N ALA A 157 -0.27 0.83 -2.20
CA ALA A 157 -1.65 0.36 -2.06
C ALA A 157 -1.95 -0.81 -3.02
N PRO A 158 -1.65 -0.74 -4.33
CA PRO A 158 -1.85 -1.88 -5.23
C PRO A 158 -1.12 -3.14 -4.78
N LEU A 159 0.13 -3.05 -4.32
CA LEU A 159 0.88 -4.21 -3.86
C LEU A 159 0.23 -4.86 -2.64
N ILE A 160 -0.19 -4.07 -1.65
CA ILE A 160 -0.85 -4.59 -0.44
C ILE A 160 -2.19 -5.23 -0.80
N PHE A 161 -3.02 -4.56 -1.61
CA PHE A 161 -4.34 -5.05 -1.99
C PHE A 161 -4.33 -6.18 -3.03
N ALA A 162 -3.22 -6.41 -3.73
CA ALA A 162 -3.01 -7.60 -4.55
C ALA A 162 -2.48 -8.79 -3.73
N LEU A 163 -1.59 -8.51 -2.76
CA LEU A 163 -0.97 -9.54 -1.93
C LEU A 163 -1.94 -10.11 -0.89
N ALA A 164 -2.79 -9.28 -0.29
CA ALA A 164 -3.69 -9.70 0.79
C ALA A 164 -4.68 -10.80 0.38
N PRO A 165 -5.39 -10.72 -0.78
CA PRO A 165 -6.24 -11.81 -1.26
C PRO A 165 -5.47 -13.11 -1.51
N MET A 166 -4.24 -13.01 -2.02
CA MET A 166 -3.38 -14.19 -2.25
C MET A 166 -3.00 -14.87 -0.94
N ILE A 167 -2.53 -14.11 0.05
CA ILE A 167 -2.21 -14.64 1.39
C ILE A 167 -3.45 -15.27 2.04
N ASN A 168 -4.60 -14.60 1.97
CA ASN A 168 -5.85 -15.13 2.50
C ASN A 168 -6.23 -16.47 1.86
N THR A 169 -6.09 -16.55 0.53
CA THR A 169 -6.35 -17.78 -0.23
C THR A 169 -5.41 -18.90 0.20
N LEU A 170 -4.10 -18.65 0.24
CA LEU A 170 -3.09 -19.64 0.63
C LEU A 170 -3.29 -20.11 2.07
N LEU A 171 -3.60 -19.19 3.00
CA LEU A 171 -3.89 -19.54 4.38
C LEU A 171 -5.13 -20.42 4.47
N SER A 172 -6.18 -20.09 3.70
CA SER A 172 -7.43 -20.86 3.65
C SER A 172 -7.26 -22.23 3.00
N LEU A 173 -6.19 -22.47 2.24
CA LEU A 173 -5.88 -23.81 1.71
C LEU A 173 -5.38 -24.75 2.80
N VAL A 174 -4.64 -24.19 3.77
CA VAL A 174 -3.88 -24.96 4.76
C VAL A 174 -4.59 -25.01 6.11
N TRP A 175 -5.29 -23.94 6.49
CA TRP A 175 -5.90 -23.80 7.82
C TRP A 175 -7.43 -23.75 7.75
N HIS A 176 -8.07 -24.79 8.27
CA HIS A 176 -9.52 -25.00 8.24
C HIS A 176 -10.08 -25.15 9.66
N PRO A 177 -10.21 -24.06 10.45
CA PRO A 177 -10.66 -24.15 11.83
C PRO A 177 -12.07 -24.76 11.94
N LYS A 178 -12.23 -25.78 12.80
CA LYS A 178 -13.52 -26.44 13.07
C LYS A 178 -14.01 -26.14 14.50
N PRO A 179 -15.33 -26.17 14.76
CA PRO A 179 -15.85 -26.10 16.12
C PRO A 179 -15.19 -27.15 17.02
N GLY A 180 -14.51 -26.72 18.09
CA GLY A 180 -13.78 -27.61 19.02
C GLY A 180 -12.36 -28.01 18.59
N ALA A 181 -11.95 -27.75 17.34
CA ALA A 181 -10.62 -28.04 16.82
C ALA A 181 -10.08 -26.85 15.99
N PRO A 182 -9.61 -25.78 16.65
CA PRO A 182 -9.20 -24.55 15.96
C PRO A 182 -7.92 -24.72 15.13
N PHE A 183 -7.02 -25.62 15.52
CA PHE A 183 -5.76 -25.91 14.82
C PHE A 183 -5.90 -27.12 13.88
N HIS A 184 -6.91 -27.09 13.03
CA HIS A 184 -7.11 -28.14 12.03
C HIS A 184 -6.44 -27.71 10.72
N PHE A 185 -5.28 -28.33 10.44
CA PHE A 185 -4.53 -28.09 9.21
C PHE A 185 -4.74 -29.24 8.24
N GLY A 186 -5.00 -28.92 6.98
CA GLY A 186 -5.22 -29.89 5.92
C GLY A 186 -4.94 -29.23 4.58
N PHE A 187 -4.59 -30.02 3.56
CA PHE A 187 -4.35 -29.52 2.22
C PHE A 187 -5.49 -29.96 1.31
N ASP A 188 -6.58 -29.18 1.29
CA ASP A 188 -7.66 -29.39 0.34
C ASP A 188 -7.29 -28.65 -0.95
N VAL A 189 -6.90 -29.40 -1.98
CA VAL A 189 -6.58 -28.83 -3.29
C VAL A 189 -7.89 -28.44 -3.97
N PRO A 190 -8.18 -27.16 -4.16
CA PRO A 190 -9.44 -26.74 -4.74
C PRO A 190 -9.46 -27.05 -6.24
N SER A 191 -10.65 -26.91 -6.82
CA SER A 191 -10.87 -27.02 -8.26
C SER A 191 -9.86 -26.20 -9.06
N TRP A 192 -9.63 -26.60 -10.32
CA TRP A 192 -8.74 -25.92 -11.28
C TRP A 192 -9.02 -24.41 -11.47
N GLN A 193 -10.17 -23.93 -10.99
CA GLN A 193 -10.58 -22.52 -11.02
C GLN A 193 -9.70 -21.64 -10.12
N LEU A 194 -9.19 -22.15 -9.00
CA LEU A 194 -8.34 -21.35 -8.11
C LEU A 194 -7.01 -20.92 -8.74
N PRO A 195 -6.17 -21.82 -9.30
CA PRO A 195 -4.92 -21.41 -9.93
C PRO A 195 -5.16 -20.49 -11.13
N VAL A 196 -6.24 -20.70 -11.90
CA VAL A 196 -6.65 -19.79 -12.98
C VAL A 196 -7.02 -18.41 -12.43
N GLY A 197 -7.78 -18.34 -11.33
CA GLY A 197 -8.11 -17.10 -10.65
C GLY A 197 -6.87 -16.36 -10.14
N ILE A 198 -5.92 -17.07 -9.53
CA ILE A 198 -4.64 -16.50 -9.08
C ILE A 198 -3.86 -15.92 -10.27
N LEU A 199 -3.78 -16.65 -11.39
CA LEU A 199 -3.13 -16.16 -12.60
C LEU A 199 -3.83 -14.91 -13.16
N LEU A 200 -5.16 -14.89 -13.20
CA LEU A 200 -5.93 -13.72 -13.68
C LEU A 200 -5.74 -12.51 -12.76
N VAL A 201 -5.71 -12.70 -11.44
CA VAL A 201 -5.42 -11.63 -10.47
C VAL A 201 -3.98 -11.13 -10.64
N ALA A 202 -3.01 -12.03 -10.81
CA ALA A 202 -1.63 -11.67 -11.05
C ALA A 202 -1.46 -10.88 -12.36
N LEU A 203 -2.09 -11.33 -13.44
CA LEU A 203 -2.10 -10.63 -14.74
C LEU A 203 -2.82 -9.28 -14.65
N GLY A 204 -3.95 -9.21 -13.95
CA GLY A 204 -4.69 -7.97 -13.73
C GLY A 204 -3.87 -6.96 -12.91
N THR A 205 -3.23 -7.42 -11.83
CA THR A 205 -2.32 -6.61 -11.02
C THR A 205 -1.13 -6.12 -11.86
N PHE A 206 -0.50 -7.03 -12.61
CA PHE A 206 0.56 -6.67 -13.54
C PHE A 206 0.10 -5.64 -14.55
N LEU A 207 -1.07 -5.81 -15.18
CA LEU A 207 -1.58 -4.85 -16.16
C LEU A 207 -1.90 -3.49 -15.53
N VAL A 208 -2.42 -3.45 -14.30
CA VAL A 208 -2.64 -2.20 -13.56
C VAL A 208 -1.33 -1.50 -13.27
N LEU A 209 -0.32 -2.23 -12.79
CA LEU A 209 1.00 -1.67 -12.49
C LEU A 209 1.72 -1.24 -13.77
N TYR A 210 1.73 -2.10 -14.80
CA TYR A 210 2.30 -1.84 -16.11
C TYR A 210 1.60 -0.67 -16.82
N SER A 211 0.27 -0.58 -16.79
CA SER A 211 -0.44 0.54 -17.41
C SER A 211 -0.21 1.85 -16.65
N LYS A 212 -0.04 1.80 -15.33
CA LYS A 212 0.38 2.96 -14.53
C LYS A 212 1.81 3.37 -14.85
N GLU A 213 2.76 2.42 -14.85
CA GLU A 213 4.14 2.66 -15.28
C GLU A 213 4.21 3.20 -16.70
N ALA A 214 3.44 2.63 -17.65
CA ALA A 214 3.40 3.06 -19.03
C ALA A 214 2.73 4.43 -19.18
N ALA A 215 1.70 4.75 -18.39
CA ALA A 215 1.09 6.07 -18.35
C ALA A 215 2.04 7.11 -17.76
N GLU A 216 2.82 6.75 -16.74
CA GLU A 216 3.89 7.59 -16.19
C GLU A 216 5.03 7.76 -17.19
N ALA A 217 5.48 6.69 -17.85
CA ALA A 217 6.49 6.72 -18.89
C ALA A 217 6.05 7.55 -20.10
N LYS A 218 4.76 7.54 -20.48
CA LYS A 218 4.20 8.42 -21.52
C LYS A 218 4.10 9.88 -21.05
N LYS A 219 3.71 10.13 -19.79
CA LYS A 219 3.77 11.47 -19.19
C LYS A 219 5.20 11.98 -18.99
N THR A 220 6.18 11.08 -18.94
CA THR A 220 7.61 11.39 -18.85
C THR A 220 8.24 11.48 -20.23
N ALA A 221 7.76 10.80 -21.27
CA ALA A 221 8.24 10.92 -22.65
C ALA A 221 7.85 12.24 -23.35
N ALA A 222 6.98 13.05 -22.72
CA ALA A 222 6.79 14.46 -23.05
C ALA A 222 7.87 15.38 -22.42
N ALA A 223 8.80 14.80 -21.67
CA ALA A 223 10.03 15.38 -21.12
C ALA A 223 11.22 14.45 -21.49
N PRO A 224 12.48 14.89 -21.48
CA PRO A 224 13.60 14.00 -21.76
C PRO A 224 13.76 12.95 -20.64
N ARG A 225 13.98 11.67 -20.99
CA ARG A 225 14.22 10.59 -20.01
C ARG A 225 15.64 10.67 -19.43
N PRO A 226 15.83 10.50 -18.11
CA PRO A 226 17.12 10.13 -17.54
C PRO A 226 17.45 8.66 -17.82
N VAL A 227 18.74 8.38 -17.95
CA VAL A 227 19.32 7.07 -18.31
C VAL A 227 19.23 6.10 -17.11
N PRO A 228 18.95 4.80 -17.32
CA PRO A 228 19.00 3.80 -16.24
C PRO A 228 20.43 3.68 -15.70
N VAL A 229 20.62 3.95 -14.41
CA VAL A 229 21.88 3.64 -13.72
C VAL A 229 22.03 2.13 -13.66
N GLY A 230 23.04 1.62 -14.35
CA GLY A 230 23.27 0.20 -14.58
C GLY A 230 23.48 -0.61 -13.30
N ALA A 231 22.98 -1.85 -13.35
CA ALA A 231 23.34 -2.91 -12.42
C ALA A 231 24.87 -3.07 -12.39
N VAL A 232 25.48 -2.84 -11.22
CA VAL A 232 26.88 -3.18 -10.98
C VAL A 232 26.97 -4.70 -10.85
N ALA A 233 27.50 -5.37 -11.86
CA ALA A 233 27.87 -6.79 -11.79
C ALA A 233 29.17 -6.96 -10.97
N PRO A 234 29.30 -8.00 -10.14
CA PRO A 234 30.47 -8.19 -9.30
C PRO A 234 31.69 -8.61 -10.12
N ALA A 235 32.82 -7.94 -9.87
CA ALA A 235 34.12 -8.23 -10.49
C ALA A 235 34.63 -9.63 -10.11
N LYS A 236 35.16 -10.36 -11.10
CA LYS A 236 35.80 -11.67 -10.90
C LYS A 236 37.26 -11.46 -10.44
N PRO A 237 37.76 -12.18 -9.43
CA PRO A 237 39.16 -12.07 -9.01
C PRO A 237 40.10 -12.72 -10.04
N ALA A 238 41.27 -12.12 -10.21
CA ALA A 238 42.41 -12.67 -10.95
C ALA A 238 43.16 -13.72 -10.12
#